data_AF-A0A1Y0ML19-F1
#
_entry.id   AF-A0A1Y0ML19-F1
#
_cell.length_a   1.000
_cell.length_b   1.000
_cell.length_c   1.000
_cell.angle_alpha   90.00
_cell.angle_beta   90.00
_cell.angle_gamma   90.00
#
_symmetry.space_group_name_H-M   'P 1'
#
loop_
_entity.id
_entity.type
_entity.pdbx_description
1 polymer ?
#
loop_
_entity_poly.entity_id
_entity_poly.type
_entity_poly.pdbx_seq_one_letter_code
_entity_poly.pdbx_strand_id
1 'polypeptide(L)'
;MEYRHQDKTQAVSCSGSNLKLMHEALYSFEEAISEHYNFRNYSPTTPTYKQNGYAQFMYTGITNTAPFVEIMDEHSQTVAKVISDKDELWVQKDGQYAVNYKSEFVSCLVAGIDDTEIREILQSLIEADAIESRLLAPPLRKRAVKTVNDPELAMVVALEAYYKNLLNRNLHLSYGNE
;
A
#
# COMPACT_ATOMS: atom_id res chain seq x y z
N MET A 1 -7.64 -16.71 6.32
CA MET A 1 -6.81 -15.61 6.84
C MET A 1 -7.33 -15.22 8.19
N GLU A 2 -6.45 -15.07 9.17
CA GLU A 2 -6.77 -14.50 10.49
C GLU A 2 -6.43 -13.00 10.47
N TYR A 3 -7.25 -12.18 11.12
CA TYR A 3 -7.00 -10.75 11.26
C TYR A 3 -6.12 -10.48 12.48
N ARG A 4 -4.89 -10.00 12.29
CA ARG A 4 -3.90 -9.79 13.37
C ARG A 4 -3.99 -8.41 14.02
N HIS A 5 -4.70 -7.48 13.39
CA HIS A 5 -4.58 -6.06 13.72
C HIS A 5 -5.85 -5.41 14.26
N GLN A 6 -6.92 -6.17 14.51
CA GLN A 6 -8.23 -5.61 14.86
C GLN A 6 -8.28 -4.92 16.23
N ASP A 7 -7.24 -5.07 17.05
CA ASP A 7 -7.01 -4.34 18.29
C ASP A 7 -6.49 -2.91 18.06
N LYS A 8 -5.92 -2.62 16.88
CA LYS A 8 -5.47 -1.29 16.45
C LYS A 8 -6.66 -0.44 15.98
N THR A 9 -6.53 0.89 16.07
CA THR A 9 -7.54 1.85 15.60
C THR A 9 -7.82 1.71 14.11
N GLN A 10 -9.09 1.64 13.71
CA GLN A 10 -9.48 1.70 12.29
C GLN A 10 -8.96 2.98 11.64
N ALA A 11 -7.95 2.84 10.78
CA ALA A 11 -7.23 3.99 10.24
C ALA A 11 -7.94 4.65 9.05
N VAL A 12 -8.53 3.85 8.16
CA VAL A 12 -9.29 4.31 6.99
C VAL A 12 -10.77 4.04 7.19
N SER A 13 -11.62 5.01 6.85
CA SER A 13 -13.10 4.91 6.99
C SER A 13 -13.87 4.93 5.67
N CYS A 14 -13.19 4.84 4.53
CA CYS A 14 -13.78 4.86 3.20
C CYS A 14 -14.76 3.72 2.91
N SER A 15 -15.92 4.05 2.34
CA SER A 15 -16.91 3.08 1.86
C SER A 15 -16.45 2.38 0.57
N GLY A 16 -17.20 1.35 0.14
CA GLY A 16 -16.93 0.63 -1.12
C GLY A 16 -15.97 -0.56 -1.00
N SER A 17 -15.45 -0.89 0.20
CA SER A 17 -14.72 -2.15 0.46
C SER A 17 -14.92 -2.65 1.90
N ASN A 18 -14.39 -3.83 2.20
CA ASN A 18 -14.44 -4.42 3.54
C ASN A 18 -13.44 -3.72 4.47
N LEU A 19 -13.94 -2.89 5.38
CA LEU A 19 -13.11 -2.09 6.30
C LEU A 19 -12.15 -2.92 7.16
N LYS A 20 -12.55 -4.13 7.60
CA LYS A 20 -11.67 -5.01 8.39
C LYS A 20 -10.52 -5.56 7.56
N LEU A 21 -10.79 -5.89 6.30
CA LEU A 21 -9.76 -6.32 5.34
C LEU A 21 -8.82 -5.18 4.98
N MET A 22 -9.34 -3.98 4.77
CA MET A 22 -8.53 -2.80 4.47
C MET A 22 -7.68 -2.38 5.66
N HIS A 23 -8.25 -2.45 6.87
CA HIS A 23 -7.49 -2.29 8.10
C HIS A 23 -6.32 -3.26 8.18
N GLU A 24 -6.58 -4.55 7.95
CA GLU A 24 -5.55 -5.57 7.94
C GLU A 24 -4.48 -5.32 6.88
N ALA A 25 -4.89 -4.92 5.68
CA ALA A 25 -3.99 -4.67 4.58
C ALA A 25 -3.04 -3.50 4.84
N LEU A 26 -3.54 -2.41 5.40
CA LEU A 26 -2.70 -1.28 5.77
C LEU A 26 -1.69 -1.68 6.86
N TYR A 27 -2.16 -2.28 7.96
CA TYR A 27 -1.26 -2.60 9.06
C TYR A 27 -0.24 -3.70 8.71
N SER A 28 -0.62 -4.68 7.90
CA SER A 28 0.31 -5.70 7.41
C SER A 28 1.39 -5.10 6.52
N PHE A 29 1.03 -4.15 5.64
CA PHE A 29 2.01 -3.41 4.84
C PHE A 29 2.97 -2.61 5.73
N GLU A 30 2.44 -1.87 6.70
CA GLU A 30 3.24 -1.04 7.60
C GLU A 30 4.21 -1.87 8.42
N GLU A 31 3.77 -3.02 8.94
CA GLU A 31 4.61 -3.96 9.68
C GLU A 31 5.73 -4.52 8.79
N ALA A 32 5.39 -5.04 7.61
CA ALA A 32 6.35 -5.63 6.67
C ALA A 32 7.48 -4.66 6.30
N ILE A 33 7.16 -3.42 5.90
CA ILE A 33 8.20 -2.44 5.55
C ILE A 33 8.99 -1.97 6.76
N SER A 34 8.36 -1.85 7.93
CA SER A 34 9.03 -1.33 9.11
C SER A 34 10.00 -2.36 9.67
N GLU A 35 9.60 -3.63 9.71
CA GLU A 35 10.42 -4.76 10.15
C GLU A 35 11.63 -4.93 9.24
N HIS A 36 11.41 -5.04 7.93
CA HIS A 36 12.50 -5.24 6.95
C HIS A 36 13.55 -4.13 7.02
N TYR A 37 13.12 -2.87 7.11
CA TYR A 37 14.04 -1.73 7.12
C TYR A 37 14.55 -1.35 8.52
N ASN A 38 14.26 -2.11 9.57
CA ASN A 38 14.66 -1.80 10.95
C ASN A 38 16.14 -2.06 11.25
N PHE A 39 17.06 -1.71 10.34
CA PHE A 39 18.50 -1.93 10.51
C PHE A 39 19.12 -1.21 11.72
N ARG A 40 18.40 -0.26 12.30
CA ARG A 40 18.80 0.53 13.47
C ARG A 40 18.17 0.05 14.78
N ASN A 41 17.42 -1.05 14.76
CA ASN A 41 16.76 -1.65 15.92
C ASN A 41 15.89 -0.66 16.71
N TYR A 42 15.11 0.17 15.99
CA TYR A 42 14.08 0.98 16.60
C TYR A 42 13.01 0.09 17.25
N SER A 43 12.50 0.50 18.41
CA SER A 43 11.41 -0.22 19.06
C SER A 43 10.12 -0.13 18.22
N PRO A 44 9.40 -1.25 17.99
CA PRO A 44 8.13 -1.26 17.25
C PRO A 44 7.05 -0.32 17.80
N THR A 45 7.17 0.05 19.07
CA THR A 45 6.24 0.98 19.75
C THR A 45 6.54 2.46 19.49
N THR A 46 7.60 2.78 18.75
CA THR A 46 8.01 4.18 18.49
C THR A 46 7.53 4.66 17.12
N PRO A 47 7.19 5.95 16.96
CA PRO A 47 6.87 6.50 15.64
C PRO A 47 8.01 6.33 14.63
N THR A 48 9.26 6.39 15.10
CA THR A 48 10.46 6.26 14.27
C THR A 48 10.55 4.91 13.56
N TYR A 49 10.05 3.83 14.16
CA TYR A 49 10.01 2.51 13.53
C TYR A 49 9.23 2.54 12.20
N LYS A 50 7.99 3.04 12.24
CA LYS A 50 7.17 3.21 11.03
C LYS A 50 7.74 4.26 10.07
N GLN A 51 8.14 5.41 10.59
CA GLN A 51 8.71 6.49 9.78
C GLN A 51 9.93 6.03 8.98
N ASN A 52 10.79 5.22 9.59
CA ASN A 52 11.95 4.63 8.93
C ASN A 52 11.52 3.64 7.84
N GLY A 53 10.55 2.77 8.10
CA GLY A 53 9.97 1.87 7.11
C GLY A 53 9.51 2.60 5.85
N TYR A 54 8.65 3.63 6.01
CA TYR A 54 8.19 4.45 4.90
C TYR A 54 9.33 5.22 4.22
N ALA A 55 10.24 5.81 4.99
CA ALA A 55 11.36 6.57 4.45
C ALA A 55 12.23 5.72 3.53
N GLN A 56 12.48 4.45 3.86
CA GLN A 56 13.27 3.55 3.02
C GLN A 56 12.44 2.99 1.86
N PHE A 57 11.23 2.50 2.15
CA PHE A 57 10.37 1.86 1.15
C PHE A 57 9.97 2.82 0.03
N MET A 58 9.67 4.10 0.32
CA MET A 58 9.26 5.06 -0.72
C MET A 58 10.33 5.30 -1.80
N TYR A 59 11.62 5.07 -1.52
CA TYR A 59 12.64 5.22 -2.56
C TYR A 59 12.62 4.10 -3.59
N THR A 60 12.20 2.89 -3.22
CA THR A 60 12.35 1.70 -4.07
C THR A 60 11.00 1.05 -4.42
N GLY A 61 10.01 1.10 -3.52
CA GLY A 61 8.69 0.50 -3.70
C GLY A 61 7.92 1.13 -4.85
N ILE A 62 7.82 2.47 -4.89
CA ILE A 62 7.06 3.18 -5.93
C ILE A 62 7.63 2.95 -7.33
N THR A 63 8.96 2.83 -7.46
CA THR A 63 9.66 2.53 -8.72
C THR A 63 9.79 1.05 -9.00
N ASN A 64 9.15 0.20 -8.21
CA ASN A 64 9.13 -1.24 -8.41
C ASN A 64 10.50 -1.92 -8.30
N THR A 65 11.44 -1.33 -7.55
CA THR A 65 12.82 -1.83 -7.37
C THR A 65 13.11 -2.29 -5.94
N ALA A 66 12.12 -2.30 -5.05
CA ALA A 66 12.27 -2.83 -3.70
C ALA A 66 12.55 -4.34 -3.72
N PRO A 67 13.25 -4.89 -2.72
CA PRO A 67 13.42 -6.33 -2.55
C PRO A 67 12.12 -6.97 -2.02
N PHE A 68 11.06 -6.95 -2.83
CA PHE A 68 9.71 -7.34 -2.41
C PHE A 68 9.63 -8.73 -1.75
N VAL A 69 10.44 -9.69 -2.21
CA VAL A 69 10.49 -11.04 -1.63
C VAL A 69 11.04 -11.02 -0.20
N GLU A 70 11.97 -10.11 0.11
CA GLU A 70 12.59 -9.98 1.43
C GLU A 70 11.77 -9.09 2.37
N ILE A 71 10.93 -8.21 1.82
CA ILE A 71 10.01 -7.36 2.59
C ILE A 71 8.75 -8.14 2.98
N MET A 72 8.25 -8.99 2.08
CA MET A 72 7.04 -9.76 2.29
C MET A 72 7.25 -10.83 3.36
N ASP A 73 6.37 -10.84 4.35
CA ASP A 73 6.21 -11.93 5.33
C ASP A 73 5.01 -12.83 4.96
N GLU A 74 4.82 -13.95 5.67
CA GLU A 74 3.70 -14.87 5.42
C GLU A 74 2.32 -14.17 5.53
N HIS A 75 2.23 -13.15 6.39
CA HIS A 75 0.96 -12.49 6.66
C HIS A 75 0.56 -11.55 5.53
N SER A 76 1.46 -10.66 5.13
CA SER A 76 1.32 -9.78 3.97
C SER A 76 1.13 -10.56 2.67
N GLN A 77 1.76 -11.74 2.52
CA GLN A 77 1.47 -12.64 1.40
C GLN A 77 0.02 -13.16 1.44
N THR A 78 -0.45 -13.58 2.62
CA THR A 78 -1.83 -14.07 2.79
C THR A 78 -2.83 -12.95 2.53
N VAL A 79 -2.57 -11.75 3.02
CA VAL A 79 -3.38 -10.56 2.75
C VAL A 79 -3.41 -10.25 1.25
N ALA A 80 -2.25 -10.22 0.60
CA ALA A 80 -2.13 -9.99 -0.85
C ALA A 80 -3.01 -10.97 -1.64
N LYS A 81 -3.03 -12.25 -1.24
CA LYS A 81 -3.91 -13.28 -1.83
C LYS A 81 -5.39 -13.00 -1.62
N VAL A 82 -5.79 -12.57 -0.44
CA VAL A 82 -7.22 -12.28 -0.18
C VAL A 82 -7.68 -11.05 -0.94
N ILE A 83 -6.82 -10.04 -1.08
CA ILE A 83 -7.18 -8.81 -1.78
C ILE A 83 -7.05 -8.90 -3.30
N SER A 84 -6.38 -9.92 -3.87
CA SER A 84 -6.19 -10.04 -5.34
C SER A 84 -7.50 -10.15 -6.10
N ASP A 85 -8.52 -10.76 -5.48
CA ASP A 85 -9.81 -11.04 -6.11
C ASP A 85 -10.85 -9.93 -5.84
N LYS A 86 -10.37 -8.71 -5.54
CA LYS A 86 -11.20 -7.55 -5.21
C LYS A 86 -11.21 -6.57 -6.37
N ASP A 87 -12.26 -6.63 -7.18
CA ASP A 87 -12.45 -5.73 -8.33
C ASP A 87 -12.56 -4.26 -7.89
N GLU A 88 -12.98 -3.99 -6.65
CA GLU A 88 -12.95 -2.64 -6.10
C GLU A 88 -11.52 -2.10 -5.87
N LEU A 89 -10.51 -2.97 -5.84
CA LEU A 89 -9.11 -2.58 -5.67
C LEU A 89 -8.33 -2.66 -6.98
N TRP A 90 -8.69 -3.58 -7.88
CA TRP A 90 -7.86 -3.92 -9.02
C TRP A 90 -8.61 -3.91 -10.35
N VAL A 91 -7.89 -3.55 -11.41
CA VAL A 91 -8.24 -3.81 -12.79
C VAL A 91 -7.06 -4.47 -13.50
N GLN A 92 -7.33 -5.24 -14.55
CA GLN A 92 -6.29 -5.79 -15.42
C GLN A 92 -6.00 -4.81 -16.55
N LYS A 93 -4.75 -4.35 -16.65
CA LYS A 93 -4.22 -3.58 -17.79
C LYS A 93 -3.03 -4.35 -18.35
N ASP A 94 -3.11 -4.77 -19.62
CA ASP A 94 -2.05 -5.52 -20.31
C ASP A 94 -1.55 -6.77 -19.57
N GLY A 95 -2.47 -7.50 -18.91
CA GLY A 95 -2.14 -8.71 -18.14
C GLY A 95 -1.40 -8.44 -16.84
N GLN A 96 -1.48 -7.20 -16.32
CA GLN A 96 -0.95 -6.78 -15.04
C GLN A 96 -2.07 -6.16 -14.20
N TYR A 97 -2.00 -6.38 -12.89
CA TYR A 97 -2.79 -5.65 -11.91
C TYR A 97 -2.43 -4.16 -11.93
N ALA A 98 -3.45 -3.33 -12.01
CA ALA A 98 -3.39 -1.90 -11.76
C ALA A 98 -4.46 -1.52 -10.73
N VAL A 99 -4.18 -0.52 -9.90
CA VAL A 99 -5.16 -0.04 -8.91
C VAL A 99 -6.41 0.50 -9.63
N ASN A 100 -7.59 0.12 -9.16
CA ASN A 100 -8.87 0.59 -9.68
C ASN A 100 -9.21 1.99 -9.15
N TYR A 101 -8.58 3.03 -9.70
CA TYR A 101 -8.84 4.42 -9.32
C TYR A 101 -10.26 4.93 -9.63
N LYS A 102 -11.11 4.12 -10.29
CA LYS A 102 -12.51 4.44 -10.56
C LYS A 102 -13.47 3.83 -9.54
N SER A 103 -12.98 2.98 -8.63
CA SER A 103 -13.81 2.39 -7.59
C SER A 103 -14.21 3.43 -6.55
N GLU A 104 -15.34 3.18 -5.87
CA GLU A 104 -15.80 4.02 -4.75
C GLU A 104 -14.73 4.10 -3.66
N PHE A 105 -14.12 2.97 -3.31
CA PHE A 105 -13.12 2.89 -2.25
C PHE A 105 -11.87 3.69 -2.58
N VAL A 106 -11.24 3.46 -3.74
CA VAL A 106 -10.00 4.16 -4.10
C VAL A 106 -10.25 5.65 -4.36
N SER A 107 -11.40 6.01 -4.93
CA SER A 107 -11.77 7.43 -5.10
C SER A 107 -11.93 8.12 -3.75
N CYS A 108 -12.55 7.46 -2.77
CA CYS A 108 -12.66 7.99 -1.41
C CYS A 108 -11.29 8.18 -0.76
N LEU A 109 -10.38 7.21 -0.90
CA LEU A 109 -9.01 7.34 -0.39
C LEU A 109 -8.34 8.59 -0.96
N VAL A 110 -8.35 8.75 -2.28
CA VAL A 110 -7.72 9.90 -2.93
C VAL A 110 -8.33 11.22 -2.47
N ALA A 111 -9.66 11.28 -2.33
CA ALA A 111 -10.34 12.48 -1.83
C ALA A 111 -9.98 12.81 -0.37
N GLY A 112 -9.74 11.80 0.46
CA GLY A 112 -9.42 11.94 1.88
C GLY A 112 -7.95 12.19 2.20
N ILE A 113 -7.04 12.17 1.22
CA ILE A 113 -5.62 12.50 1.43
C ILE A 113 -5.48 13.90 2.02
N ASP A 114 -4.76 14.01 3.14
CA ASP A 114 -4.53 15.27 3.87
C ASP A 114 -3.50 16.16 3.15
N ASP A 115 -2.46 15.57 2.54
CA ASP A 115 -1.47 16.33 1.76
C ASP A 115 -2.09 16.81 0.42
N THR A 116 -2.57 18.06 0.40
CA THR A 116 -3.22 18.68 -0.77
C THR A 116 -2.36 18.61 -2.04
N GLU A 117 -1.04 18.74 -1.95
CA GLU A 117 -0.13 18.67 -3.11
C GLU A 117 -0.17 17.27 -3.73
N ILE A 118 -0.15 16.22 -2.90
CA ILE A 118 -0.27 14.83 -3.37
C ILE A 118 -1.66 14.55 -3.93
N ARG A 119 -2.71 15.01 -3.25
CA ARG A 119 -4.09 14.80 -3.68
C ARG A 119 -4.36 15.39 -5.06
N GLU A 120 -3.96 16.64 -5.29
CA GLU A 120 -4.14 17.33 -6.58
C GLU A 120 -3.36 16.65 -7.71
N ILE A 121 -2.13 16.20 -7.43
CA ILE A 121 -1.32 15.43 -8.39
C ILE A 121 -2.03 14.12 -8.76
N LEU A 122 -2.50 13.35 -7.77
CA LEU A 122 -3.21 12.10 -8.03
C LEU A 122 -4.48 12.35 -8.82
N GLN A 123 -5.32 13.30 -8.42
CA GLN A 123 -6.56 13.65 -9.15
C GLN A 123 -6.27 14.02 -10.61
N SER A 124 -5.28 14.88 -10.85
CA SER A 124 -4.89 15.27 -12.21
C SER A 124 -4.44 14.08 -13.06
N LEU A 125 -3.67 13.15 -12.48
CA LEU A 125 -3.22 11.94 -13.18
C LEU A 125 -4.36 10.95 -13.42
N ILE A 126 -5.32 10.83 -12.49
CA ILE A 126 -6.52 10.00 -12.65
C ILE A 126 -7.37 10.54 -13.81
N GLU A 127 -7.63 11.85 -13.83
CA GLU A 127 -8.43 12.51 -14.87
C GLU A 127 -7.80 12.33 -16.26
N ALA A 128 -6.47 12.36 -16.34
CA ALA A 128 -5.73 12.13 -17.58
C ALA A 128 -5.51 10.64 -17.94
N ASP A 129 -5.97 9.68 -17.12
CA ASP A 129 -5.63 8.24 -17.20
C ASP A 129 -4.11 8.01 -17.37
N ALA A 130 -3.31 8.82 -16.67
CA ALA A 130 -1.86 8.93 -16.83
C ALA A 130 -1.08 8.54 -15.56
N ILE A 131 -1.68 7.73 -14.68
CA ILE A 131 -0.99 7.25 -13.49
C ILE A 131 0.18 6.36 -13.87
N GLU A 132 1.38 6.84 -13.55
CA GLU A 132 2.63 6.12 -13.74
C GLU A 132 3.54 6.31 -12.51
N SER A 133 4.20 5.23 -12.08
CA SER A 133 5.16 5.23 -10.98
C SER A 133 6.17 6.38 -11.02
N ARG A 134 6.67 6.73 -12.22
CA ARG A 134 7.67 7.81 -12.38
C ARG A 134 7.14 9.20 -12.05
N LEU A 135 5.84 9.42 -12.21
CA LEU A 135 5.17 10.69 -11.93
C LEU A 135 4.84 10.81 -10.44
N LEU A 136 4.50 9.69 -9.80
CA LEU A 136 4.21 9.63 -8.37
C LEU A 136 5.47 9.60 -7.49
N ALA A 137 6.58 9.06 -7.99
CA ALA A 137 7.77 8.83 -7.18
C ALA A 137 8.38 10.11 -6.55
N PRO A 138 8.63 11.21 -7.30
CA PRO A 138 9.21 12.41 -6.69
C PRO A 138 8.36 13.02 -5.56
N PRO A 139 7.04 13.27 -5.75
CA PRO A 139 6.23 13.88 -4.70
C PRO A 139 6.04 12.94 -3.49
N LEU A 140 5.87 11.62 -3.71
CA LEU A 140 5.75 10.66 -2.60
C LEU A 140 7.05 10.55 -1.78
N ARG A 141 8.22 10.52 -2.42
CA ARG A 141 9.52 10.50 -1.70
C ARG A 141 9.72 11.73 -0.83
N LYS A 142 9.34 12.91 -1.31
CA LYS A 142 9.39 14.17 -0.54
C LYS A 142 8.52 14.11 0.73
N ARG A 143 7.50 13.24 0.75
CA ARG A 143 6.52 13.09 1.84
C ARG A 143 6.61 11.75 2.59
N ALA A 144 7.59 10.91 2.29
CA ALA A 144 7.67 9.54 2.79
C ALA A 144 7.44 9.41 4.30
N VAL A 145 8.14 10.20 5.12
CA VAL A 145 7.98 10.19 6.58
C VAL A 145 6.60 10.70 7.02
N LYS A 146 6.03 11.67 6.30
CA LYS A 146 4.73 12.27 6.63
C LYS A 146 3.57 11.35 6.31
N THR A 147 3.72 10.43 5.35
CA THR A 147 2.70 9.45 4.97
C THR A 147 2.19 8.63 6.17
N VAL A 148 3.02 8.39 7.19
CA VAL A 148 2.62 7.68 8.43
C VAL A 148 1.43 8.34 9.14
N ASN A 149 1.23 9.65 8.95
CA ASN A 149 0.17 10.42 9.61
C ASN A 149 -1.04 10.68 8.70
N ASP A 150 -1.05 10.15 7.47
CA ASP A 150 -2.10 10.33 6.48
C ASP A 150 -2.58 8.93 6.06
N PRO A 151 -3.55 8.34 6.79
CA PRO A 151 -4.00 6.96 6.59
C PRO A 151 -4.48 6.67 5.17
N GLU A 152 -5.16 7.62 4.55
CA GLU A 152 -5.64 7.55 3.18
C GLU A 152 -4.49 7.48 2.19
N LEU A 153 -3.49 8.37 2.33
CA LEU A 153 -2.28 8.32 1.51
C LEU A 153 -1.47 7.04 1.76
N ALA A 154 -1.35 6.62 3.01
CA ALA A 154 -0.70 5.38 3.40
C ALA A 154 -1.33 4.16 2.73
N MET A 155 -2.67 4.12 2.67
CA MET A 155 -3.38 3.06 1.97
C MET A 155 -3.20 3.13 0.45
N VAL A 156 -3.25 4.32 -0.16
CA VAL A 156 -2.95 4.48 -1.60
C VAL A 156 -1.55 3.95 -1.89
N VAL A 157 -0.57 4.26 -1.03
CA VAL A 157 0.80 3.77 -1.13
C VAL A 157 0.87 2.24 -0.98
N ALA A 158 0.16 1.66 -0.01
CA ALA A 158 0.10 0.22 0.18
C ALA A 158 -0.43 -0.48 -1.08
N LEU A 159 -1.49 0.03 -1.69
CA LEU A 159 -2.06 -0.53 -2.92
C LEU A 159 -1.12 -0.34 -4.12
N GLU A 160 -0.66 0.88 -4.37
CA GLU A 160 0.04 1.29 -5.59
C GLU A 160 1.52 0.87 -5.62
N ALA A 161 2.21 0.94 -4.48
CA ALA A 161 3.65 0.68 -4.39
C ALA A 161 3.98 -0.71 -3.83
N TYR A 162 3.09 -1.32 -3.03
CA TYR A 162 3.36 -2.61 -2.38
C TYR A 162 2.55 -3.75 -2.99
N TYR A 163 1.25 -3.81 -2.73
CA TYR A 163 0.41 -4.95 -3.12
C TYR A 163 0.32 -5.14 -4.63
N LYS A 164 0.16 -4.08 -5.43
CA LYS A 164 0.21 -4.18 -6.90
C LYS A 164 1.48 -4.87 -7.38
N ASN A 165 2.62 -4.49 -6.81
CA ASN A 165 3.93 -5.02 -7.19
C ASN A 165 4.17 -6.46 -6.70
N LEU A 166 3.58 -6.85 -5.56
CA LEU A 166 3.56 -8.25 -5.12
C LEU A 166 2.74 -9.12 -6.07
N LEU A 167 1.52 -8.68 -6.40
CA LEU A 167 0.62 -9.40 -7.31
C LEU A 167 1.23 -9.57 -8.70
N ASN A 168 1.80 -8.50 -9.26
CA ASN A 168 2.41 -8.53 -10.61
C ASN A 168 3.69 -9.36 -10.72
N ARG A 169 4.35 -9.67 -9.60
CA ARG A 169 5.51 -10.58 -9.60
C ARG A 169 5.11 -12.04 -9.65
N ASN A 170 3.82 -12.37 -9.55
CA ASN A 170 3.37 -13.74 -9.36
C ASN A 170 4.20 -14.43 -8.26
N LEU A 171 4.56 -13.72 -7.19
CA LEU A 171 5.21 -14.34 -6.03
C LEU A 171 4.22 -15.37 -5.52
N HIS A 172 4.46 -16.62 -5.91
CA HIS A 172 3.53 -17.73 -5.89
C HIS A 172 2.56 -17.64 -4.69
N LEU A 173 1.33 -17.18 -4.95
CA LEU A 173 0.20 -17.37 -4.04
C LEU A 173 -0.23 -18.86 -3.98
N SER A 174 0.54 -19.73 -4.66
CA SER A 174 0.55 -21.17 -4.56
C SER A 174 1.59 -21.64 -3.54
N TYR A 175 1.21 -21.66 -2.27
CA TYR A 175 1.51 -22.81 -1.42
C TYR A 175 0.17 -23.46 -1.06
N GLY A 176 0.05 -24.74 -1.41
CA GLY A 176 -1.11 -25.59 -1.09
C GLY A 176 -2.02 -25.90 -2.27
N ASN A 177 -1.54 -26.74 -3.19
CA ASN A 177 -2.32 -27.80 -3.85
C ASN A 177 -1.30 -28.81 -4.40
N GLU A 178 -0.80 -29.64 -3.51
CA GLU A 178 -0.55 -31.06 -3.77
C GLU A 178 -1.47 -31.86 -2.84
#